data_AF-A0A401QCA9-F1
#
_entry.id   AF-A0A401QCA9-F1
#
_cell.length_a   1.000
_cell.length_b   1.000
_cell.length_c   1.000
_cell.angle_alpha   90.00
_cell.angle_beta   90.00
_cell.angle_gamma   90.00
#
_symmetry.space_group_name_H-M   'P 1'
#
loop_
_entity.id
_entity.type
_entity.pdbx_description
1 polymer ?
#
loop_
_entity_poly.entity_id
_entity_poly.type
_entity_poly.pdbx_seq_one_letter_code
_entity_poly.pdbx_strand_id
1 'polypeptide(L)'
;SFECEGRSLLKSFVASAVLREEPVHVFNFEISETEFSNGLDDGVRLRLHFHDGFSDPLNWDQTGTFNVDGFTAPELLRRIGAAQGATLQPCTVVLDSLSWILQRTR
;
A
#
# COMPACT_ATOMS: atom_id res chain seq x y z
N SER A 1 10.52 19.82 17.45
CA SER A 1 10.53 19.21 16.09
C SER A 1 9.30 18.32 16.02
N PHE A 2 8.52 18.39 14.95
CA PHE A 2 7.17 17.83 14.86
C PHE A 2 7.09 16.34 15.23
N GLU A 3 6.52 16.03 16.40
CA GLU A 3 6.36 14.66 16.94
C GLU A 3 5.15 13.91 16.34
N CYS A 4 4.54 14.44 15.28
CA CYS A 4 3.63 13.68 14.43
C CYS A 4 4.29 13.47 13.07
N GLU A 5 5.08 12.40 12.98
CA GLU A 5 5.51 11.88 11.69
C GLU A 5 4.27 11.57 10.85
N GLY A 6 4.21 12.04 9.60
CA GLY A 6 3.05 11.82 8.71
C GLY A 6 2.68 10.33 8.56
N ARG A 7 3.64 9.44 8.81
CA ARG A 7 3.46 8.00 8.80
C ARG A 7 2.65 7.47 9.98
N SER A 8 2.84 8.00 11.18
CA SER A 8 2.00 7.65 12.34
C SER A 8 0.55 8.03 12.08
N LEU A 9 0.33 9.19 11.45
CA LEU A 9 -1.00 9.63 11.03
C LEU A 9 -1.59 8.69 9.95
N LEU A 10 -0.80 8.32 8.93
CA LEU A 10 -1.23 7.37 7.89
C LEU A 10 -1.64 6.02 8.50
N LYS A 11 -0.83 5.48 9.41
CA LYS A 11 -1.11 4.24 10.14
C LYS A 11 -2.41 4.35 10.96
N SER A 12 -2.70 5.51 11.54
CA SER A 12 -3.98 5.74 12.24
C SER A 12 -5.18 5.66 11.28
N PHE A 13 -5.09 6.26 10.07
CA PHE A 13 -6.16 6.16 9.08
C PHE A 13 -6.36 4.71 8.58
N VAL A 14 -5.25 4.00 8.36
CA VAL A 14 -5.27 2.56 8.00
C VAL A 14 -5.99 1.75 9.07
N ALA A 15 -5.62 1.92 10.34
CA ALA A 15 -6.28 1.23 11.45
C ALA A 15 -7.77 1.56 11.52
N SER A 16 -8.14 2.84 11.40
CA SER A 16 -9.55 3.26 11.37
C SER A 16 -10.32 2.68 10.18
N ALA A 17 -9.71 2.51 9.01
CA ALA A 17 -10.37 1.87 7.87
C ALA A 17 -10.62 0.37 8.11
N VAL A 18 -9.63 -0.35 8.66
CA VAL A 18 -9.78 -1.76 9.03
C VAL A 18 -10.85 -1.96 10.11
N LEU A 19 -10.92 -1.07 11.10
CA LEU A 19 -11.95 -1.12 12.15
C LEU A 19 -13.36 -0.89 11.63
N ARG A 20 -13.52 -0.20 10.49
CA ARG A 20 -14.79 -0.06 9.77
C ARG A 20 -15.08 -1.21 8.81
N GLU A 21 -14.29 -2.27 8.90
CA GLU A 21 -14.39 -3.48 8.08
C GLU A 21 -14.16 -3.27 6.59
N GLU A 22 -13.46 -2.21 6.21
CA GLU A 22 -13.10 -1.99 4.83
C GLU A 22 -11.90 -2.86 4.43
N PRO A 23 -11.92 -3.45 3.22
CA PRO A 23 -10.71 -3.97 2.62
C PRO A 23 -9.69 -2.83 2.46
N VAL A 24 -8.48 -3.02 2.96
CA VAL A 24 -7.41 -2.02 2.86
C VAL A 24 -6.24 -2.59 2.05
N HIS A 25 -5.93 -1.92 0.95
CA HIS A 25 -4.81 -2.26 0.08
C HIS A 25 -3.71 -1.21 0.25
N VAL A 26 -2.52 -1.65 0.66
CA VAL A 26 -1.37 -0.77 0.90
C VAL A 26 -0.34 -1.02 -0.19
N PHE A 27 -0.06 0.01 -0.98
CA PHE A 27 1.00 0.01 -1.99
C PHE A 27 2.21 0.73 -1.41
N ASN A 28 3.25 -0.05 -1.08
CA ASN A 28 4.44 0.44 -0.42
C ASN A 28 5.54 0.70 -1.45
N PHE A 29 6.02 1.94 -1.53
CA PHE A 29 7.12 2.37 -2.38
C PHE A 29 8.28 2.98 -1.60
N GLU A 30 8.07 3.40 -0.35
CA GLU A 30 9.11 4.04 0.46
C GLU A 30 9.72 3.11 1.50
N ILE A 31 8.92 2.25 2.12
CA ILE A 31 9.40 1.30 3.13
C ILE A 31 8.85 -0.10 2.92
N SER A 32 9.48 -1.09 3.54
CA SER A 32 9.02 -2.48 3.51
C SER A 32 7.68 -2.70 4.23
N GLU A 33 6.97 -3.78 3.89
CA GLU A 33 5.79 -4.27 4.64
C GLU A 33 6.08 -4.40 6.14
N THR A 34 7.24 -4.97 6.49
CA THR A 34 7.66 -5.15 7.88
C THR A 34 7.72 -3.81 8.62
N GLU A 35 8.34 -2.82 8.01
CA GLU A 35 8.48 -1.49 8.62
C GLU A 35 7.16 -0.73 8.68
N PHE A 36 6.30 -0.87 7.66
CA PHE A 36 4.96 -0.30 7.69
C PHE A 36 4.12 -0.94 8.80
N SER A 37 4.24 -2.25 8.97
CA SER A 37 3.52 -3.02 9.97
C SER A 37 3.97 -2.75 11.40
N ASN A 38 5.20 -2.28 11.61
CA ASN A 38 5.72 -1.97 12.94
C ASN A 38 4.80 -0.99 13.69
N GLY A 39 4.38 -1.39 14.89
CA GLY A 39 3.50 -0.59 15.76
C GLY A 39 2.00 -0.67 15.44
N LEU A 40 1.59 -1.42 14.40
CA LEU A 40 0.18 -1.75 14.18
C LEU A 40 -0.23 -2.93 15.08
N ASP A 41 -1.49 -2.90 15.52
CA ASP A 41 -2.11 -4.06 16.17
C ASP A 41 -2.16 -5.26 15.20
N ASP A 42 -1.98 -6.48 15.71
CA ASP A 42 -1.97 -7.69 14.89
C ASP A 42 -3.30 -7.93 14.19
N GLY A 43 -4.43 -7.60 14.83
CA GLY A 43 -5.75 -7.68 14.22
C GLY A 43 -5.95 -6.68 13.08
N VAL A 44 -5.25 -5.55 13.11
CA VAL A 44 -5.20 -4.60 11.99
C VAL A 44 -4.28 -5.16 10.89
N ARG A 45 -3.04 -5.51 11.25
CA ARG A 45 -1.99 -5.96 10.33
C ARG A 45 -2.42 -7.13 9.47
N LEU A 46 -3.05 -8.15 10.06
CA LEU A 46 -3.48 -9.36 9.37
C LEU A 46 -4.60 -9.14 8.34
N ARG A 47 -5.24 -7.97 8.35
CA ARG A 47 -6.33 -7.61 7.43
C ARG A 47 -5.88 -6.66 6.32
N LEU A 48 -4.61 -6.29 6.30
CA LEU A 48 -4.04 -5.46 5.24
C LEU A 48 -3.59 -6.33 4.07
N HIS A 49 -3.82 -5.83 2.85
CA HIS A 49 -3.28 -6.43 1.63
C HIS A 49 -2.12 -5.56 1.12
N PHE A 50 -0.90 -6.05 1.29
CA PHE A 50 0.29 -5.35 0.82
C PHE A 50 0.58 -5.65 -0.65
N HIS A 51 0.99 -4.60 -1.37
CA HIS A 51 1.51 -4.65 -2.73
C HIS A 51 2.91 -4.06 -2.71
N ASP A 52 3.91 -4.92 -2.89
CA ASP A 52 5.31 -4.55 -2.74
C ASP A 52 5.84 -3.85 -3.99
N GLY A 53 5.90 -2.52 -3.93
CA GLY A 53 6.63 -1.65 -4.85
C GLY A 53 7.95 -1.14 -4.25
N PHE A 54 8.36 -1.62 -3.07
CA PHE A 54 9.55 -1.16 -2.35
C PHE A 54 10.80 -1.97 -2.72
N SER A 55 10.66 -3.28 -2.87
CA SER A 55 11.82 -4.16 -3.09
C SER A 55 12.53 -3.90 -4.43
N ASP A 56 11.77 -3.61 -5.49
CA ASP A 56 12.31 -3.32 -6.82
C ASP A 56 11.44 -2.29 -7.57
N PRO A 57 11.40 -1.02 -7.10
CA PRO A 57 10.48 0.00 -7.62
C PRO A 57 10.68 0.30 -9.10
N LEU A 58 11.89 0.08 -9.63
CA LEU A 58 12.25 0.36 -11.03
C LEU A 58 12.38 -0.92 -11.87
N ASN A 59 12.08 -2.09 -11.29
CA ASN A 59 12.14 -3.39 -11.95
C ASN A 59 13.52 -3.74 -12.54
N TRP A 60 14.60 -3.40 -11.84
CA TRP A 60 15.97 -3.66 -12.27
C TRP A 60 16.35 -5.13 -12.11
N ASP A 61 15.96 -5.73 -10.99
CA ASP A 61 16.30 -7.12 -10.66
C ASP A 61 15.23 -8.11 -11.17
N GLN A 62 14.09 -7.60 -11.66
CA GLN A 62 12.94 -8.39 -12.13
C GLN A 62 12.40 -9.35 -11.07
N THR A 63 12.62 -8.99 -9.81
CA THR A 63 12.22 -9.78 -8.64
C THR A 63 11.00 -9.17 -7.96
N GLY A 64 10.72 -7.90 -8.22
CA GLY A 64 9.57 -7.19 -7.69
C GLY A 64 8.24 -7.72 -8.23
N THR A 65 7.24 -7.76 -7.35
CA THR A 65 5.87 -8.11 -7.77
C THR A 65 5.09 -6.91 -8.28
N PHE A 66 5.51 -5.68 -7.96
CA PHE A 66 4.93 -4.42 -8.40
C PHE A 66 6.04 -3.37 -8.56
N ASN A 67 5.88 -2.44 -9.49
CA ASN A 67 6.86 -1.39 -9.75
C ASN A 67 6.13 -0.10 -10.18
N VAL A 68 6.88 1.00 -10.29
CA VAL A 68 6.34 2.32 -10.58
C VAL A 68 5.66 2.40 -11.95
N ASP A 69 6.18 1.69 -12.95
CA ASP A 69 5.62 1.67 -14.30
C ASP A 69 4.29 0.88 -14.34
N GLY A 70 4.11 -0.03 -13.38
CA GLY A 70 2.86 -0.74 -13.11
C GLY A 70 1.79 0.09 -12.40
N PHE A 71 2.09 1.33 -11.97
CA PHE A 71 1.14 2.21 -11.29
C PHE A 71 0.12 2.81 -12.27
N THR A 72 -0.77 1.96 -12.79
CA THR A 72 -1.82 2.31 -13.73
C THR A 72 -3.18 1.85 -13.20
N ALA A 73 -4.25 2.57 -13.53
CA ALA A 73 -5.59 2.21 -13.06
C ALA A 73 -6.00 0.76 -13.40
N PRO A 74 -5.74 0.22 -14.62
CA PRO A 74 -6.06 -1.18 -14.92
C PRO A 74 -5.30 -2.18 -14.05
N GLU A 75 -4.01 -1.93 -13.78
CA GLU A 75 -3.19 -2.82 -12.98
C GLU A 75 -3.56 -2.78 -11.49
N LEU A 76 -3.88 -1.59 -10.96
CA LEU A 76 -4.41 -1.43 -9.60
C LEU A 76 -5.73 -2.19 -9.44
N LEU A 77 -6.66 -2.04 -10.38
CA LEU A 77 -7.94 -2.75 -10.37
C LEU A 77 -7.76 -4.26 -10.45
N ARG A 78 -6.83 -4.75 -11.29
CA ARG A 78 -6.51 -6.17 -11.40
C ARG A 78 -6.00 -6.74 -10.07
N ARG A 79 -5.11 -6.02 -9.38
CA ARG A 79 -4.54 -6.44 -8.09
C ARG A 79 -5.55 -6.41 -6.96
N ILE A 80 -6.32 -5.33 -6.87
CA ILE A 80 -7.38 -5.18 -5.87
C ILE A 80 -8.42 -6.28 -6.09
N GLY A 81 -8.88 -6.50 -7.33
CA GLY A 81 -9.82 -7.56 -7.67
C GLY A 81 -9.29 -8.97 -7.34
N ALA A 82 -8.02 -9.25 -7.63
CA ALA A 82 -7.41 -10.54 -7.28
C ALA A 82 -7.38 -10.79 -5.77
N ALA A 83 -7.21 -9.74 -4.96
CA ALA A 83 -7.21 -9.83 -3.51
C ALA A 83 -8.63 -9.87 -2.90
N GLN A 84 -9.61 -9.19 -3.52
CA GLN A 84 -11.01 -9.16 -3.06
C GLN A 84 -11.86 -10.35 -3.51
N GLY A 85 -11.42 -11.11 -4.52
CA GLY A 85 -12.15 -12.26 -5.05
C GLY A 85 -13.36 -11.88 -5.92
N ALA A 86 -14.44 -12.66 -5.87
CA ALA A 86 -15.57 -12.56 -6.80
C ALA A 86 -16.47 -11.33 -6.60
N THR A 87 -16.32 -10.60 -5.49
CA THR A 87 -17.13 -9.42 -5.16
C THR A 87 -16.25 -8.18 -5.00
N LEU A 88 -16.38 -7.25 -5.93
CA LEU A 88 -15.79 -5.92 -5.81
C LEU A 88 -16.57 -5.10 -4.79
N GLN A 89 -16.00 -4.97 -3.59
CA GLN A 89 -16.53 -4.10 -2.54
C GLN A 89 -15.73 -2.80 -2.51
N PRO A 90 -16.33 -1.67 -2.12
CA PRO A 90 -15.58 -0.44 -1.86
C PRO A 90 -14.40 -0.73 -0.93
N CYS A 91 -13.22 -0.21 -1.26
CA CYS A 91 -12.00 -0.43 -0.50
C CYS A 91 -11.25 0.87 -0.27
N THR A 92 -10.39 0.87 0.74
CA THR A 92 -9.43 1.93 0.98
C THR A 92 -8.11 1.55 0.32
N VAL A 93 -7.60 2.43 -0.55
CA VAL A 93 -6.27 2.31 -1.15
C VAL A 93 -5.34 3.28 -0.44
N VAL A 94 -4.22 2.76 0.03
CA VAL A 94 -3.19 3.50 0.75
C VAL A 94 -1.92 3.50 -0.08
N LEU A 95 -1.38 4.70 -0.29
CA LEU A 95 -0.09 4.93 -0.93
C LEU A 95 0.82 5.53 0.13
N ASP A 96 1.91 4.83 0.46
CA ASP A 96 2.81 5.29 1.50
C ASP A 96 3.68 6.47 1.03
N SER A 97 3.96 6.54 -0.27
CA SER A 97 4.67 7.63 -0.92
C SER A 97 4.32 7.75 -2.40
N LEU A 98 4.23 8.99 -2.88
CA LEU A 98 4.03 9.30 -4.31
C LEU A 98 5.33 9.67 -5.03
N SER A 99 6.45 9.80 -4.30
CA SER A 99 7.69 10.38 -4.82
C SER A 99 8.20 9.65 -6.07
N TRP A 100 8.24 8.32 -6.03
CA TRP A 100 8.68 7.48 -7.14
C TRP A 100 7.74 7.54 -8.35
N ILE A 101 6.44 7.60 -8.11
CA ILE A 101 5.41 7.70 -9.16
C ILE A 101 5.52 9.05 -9.88
N LEU A 102 5.64 10.14 -9.12
CA LEU A 102 5.71 11.51 -9.66
C LEU A 102 7.01 11.80 -10.41
N GLN A 103 8.11 11.09 -10.10
CA GLN A 103 9.36 11.21 -10.87
C GLN A 103 9.22 10.68 -12.30
N ARG A 104 8.29 9.76 -12.55
CA ARG A 104 8.03 9.17 -13.87
C ARG A 104 7.02 9.94 -14.71
N THR A 105 6.31 10.90 -14.11
CA THR A 105 5.28 11.72 -14.80
C THR A 105 5.82 13.04 -15.36
N ARG A 106 7.15 13.23 -15.39
CA ARG A 106 7.80 14.43 -15.92
C ARG A 106 8.23 14.28 -17.37
#